data_AF-A0A419ARU5-F1
#
_entry.id   AF-A0A419ARU5-F1
#
_cell.length_a   1.000
_cell.length_b   1.000
_cell.length_c   1.000
_cell.angle_alpha   90.00
_cell.angle_beta   90.00
_cell.angle_gamma   90.00
#
_symmetry.space_group_name_H-M   'P 1'
#
loop_
_entity.id
_entity.type
_entity.pdbx_description
1 polymer ?
#
loop_
_entity_poly.entity_id
_entity_poly.type
_entity_poly.pdbx_seq_one_letter_code
_entity_poly.pdbx_strand_id
1 'polypeptide(L)'
;MTSLTRRTFVKLGAGSAITLAGGFFHANAESAAPASPLRIAIISDVHVHNIYGNYDFDGLPDAQTGKKLTIRTLKDSVNSTRIFNEPYFALLTALDELAKQQVKYVVLSGDYSDDGQQPTVEGIAAILTQYEQRHGMRFFATPGNHDVNRPQGDDSWQRMLNADGSSTMLSSKPGVKLGDAQSLIVTAKMLALGYERGLPLMKPFGFFKRDDFLHWETPFGDSDELSKRQYLARSPDGSKQWNIVDASYLVEPEAGLWLLSIDANVYQVKDGPEKREGIEGYSTSSNTGWNALLTEKPFMLPWVKSVVQRAKAQNKKLLVFSHYPLVDFLDGTVEDEKQLFGSNSFIKRTPRPEVAEQALAAGIRLHFSGHLHVNDTGVYRGSQGTLVNVAVPSLAAYPPAMKLATLHNDRVDIDTLVLRNVPQFNHLFPFYQKELDRTGEPLGDILKSRDYYDFLHHHLALLVRQRFLVKDWPEDLSPLINTLHCGDLLWISQQQEPLSAKALPDAAERKPNTVAGTDGLQDISLLTLVTDWYCLRNGSDLAWQDIPAARVKQYRALLAAYTPTATLPPDSLQYRFGLMLKILAGYINDEPATRFVVDMQGNFITV
;
A
#
# COMPACT_ATOMS: atom_id res chain seq x y z
N MET A 1 -39.63 22.58 60.56
CA MET A 1 -40.75 23.02 61.41
C MET A 1 -41.55 24.07 60.65
N THR A 2 -42.89 23.92 60.63
CA THR A 2 -43.96 24.92 60.39
C THR A 2 -43.94 25.71 59.06
N SER A 3 -44.76 25.35 58.06
CA SER A 3 -46.22 25.63 57.87
C SER A 3 -46.49 26.96 57.13
N LEU A 4 -46.97 26.90 55.87
CA LEU A 4 -48.35 27.19 55.42
C LEU A 4 -48.79 28.66 55.54
N THR A 5 -49.20 29.30 54.43
CA THR A 5 -50.62 29.66 54.15
C THR A 5 -50.86 30.33 52.79
N ARG A 6 -52.05 30.01 52.23
CA ARG A 6 -52.72 30.52 51.01
C ARG A 6 -53.46 31.84 51.26
N ARG A 7 -53.75 32.60 50.18
CA ARG A 7 -55.08 33.14 49.73
C ARG A 7 -54.85 34.12 48.56
N THR A 8 -55.16 33.81 47.29
CA THR A 8 -56.44 33.90 46.54
C THR A 8 -57.09 35.29 46.50
N PHE A 9 -57.14 35.89 45.30
CA PHE A 9 -58.25 36.73 44.81
C PHE A 9 -58.44 36.48 43.30
N VAL A 10 -59.70 36.54 42.87
CA VAL A 10 -60.24 36.11 41.57
C VAL A 10 -61.20 37.20 41.04
N LYS A 11 -61.38 37.22 39.70
CA LYS A 11 -62.38 37.91 38.84
C LYS A 11 -62.01 39.33 38.39
N LEU A 12 -62.28 39.80 37.16
CA LEU A 12 -63.04 39.34 35.98
C LEU A 12 -62.70 40.32 34.82
N GLY A 13 -62.75 39.90 33.56
CA GLY A 13 -62.76 40.85 32.44
C GLY A 13 -62.58 40.20 31.07
N ALA A 14 -63.69 39.81 30.44
CA ALA A 14 -63.73 39.35 29.06
C ALA A 14 -63.73 40.56 28.09
N GLY A 15 -62.98 40.44 27.00
CA GLY A 15 -62.97 41.41 25.91
C GLY A 15 -62.34 40.80 24.67
N SER A 16 -63.18 40.32 23.76
CA SER A 16 -62.80 39.81 22.44
C SER A 16 -62.33 40.95 21.54
N ALA A 17 -61.16 40.81 20.92
CA ALA A 17 -60.74 41.61 19.77
C ALA A 17 -59.90 40.77 18.80
N ILE A 18 -60.57 40.33 17.74
CA ILE A 18 -60.13 40.17 16.34
C ILE A 18 -58.63 39.91 16.12
N THR A 19 -58.33 38.66 15.79
CA THR A 19 -57.03 38.17 15.32
C THR A 19 -56.81 38.58 13.86
N LEU A 20 -55.79 39.42 13.60
CA LEU A 20 -55.22 39.61 12.27
C LEU A 20 -54.09 38.61 12.08
N ALA A 21 -54.24 37.76 11.08
CA ALA A 21 -53.30 36.72 10.69
C ALA A 21 -51.98 37.33 10.21
N GLY A 22 -50.88 36.96 10.89
CA GLY A 22 -49.51 37.16 10.44
C GLY A 22 -48.74 35.88 10.68
N GLY A 23 -48.69 35.02 9.67
CA GLY A 23 -47.96 33.76 9.71
C GLY A 23 -46.45 34.03 9.75
N PHE A 24 -45.84 33.81 10.91
CA PHE A 24 -44.41 33.50 11.00
C PHE A 24 -44.27 31.98 11.00
N PHE A 25 -43.89 31.42 9.87
CA PHE A 25 -43.32 30.08 9.82
C PHE A 25 -42.06 30.08 10.67
N HIS A 26 -42.16 29.62 11.92
CA HIS A 26 -41.00 29.04 12.60
C HIS A 26 -40.68 27.76 11.83
N ALA A 27 -39.68 27.85 10.95
CA ALA A 27 -38.97 26.68 10.51
C ALA A 27 -38.41 26.02 11.77
N ASN A 28 -39.03 24.92 12.19
CA ASN A 28 -38.37 23.97 13.06
C ASN A 28 -37.13 23.52 12.30
N ALA A 29 -35.98 24.09 12.66
CA ALA A 29 -34.71 23.44 12.45
C ALA A 29 -34.80 22.12 13.22
N GLU A 30 -35.25 21.07 12.55
CA GLU A 30 -34.92 19.72 12.97
C GLU A 30 -33.40 19.69 13.07
N SER A 31 -32.93 19.73 14.31
CA SER A 31 -31.61 19.28 14.72
C SER A 31 -31.40 17.93 14.05
N ALA A 32 -30.72 17.92 12.91
CA ALA A 32 -30.28 16.70 12.26
C ALA A 32 -29.55 15.87 13.33
N ALA A 33 -30.10 14.70 13.64
CA ALA A 33 -29.42 13.74 14.49
C ALA A 33 -27.96 13.60 13.98
N PRO A 34 -26.95 13.49 14.87
CA PRO A 34 -25.58 13.35 14.42
C PRO A 34 -25.52 12.15 13.48
N ALA A 35 -25.17 12.39 12.22
CA ALA A 35 -25.01 11.34 11.22
C ALA A 35 -24.08 10.28 11.82
N SER A 36 -24.56 9.03 11.92
CA SER A 36 -23.78 7.95 12.49
C SER A 36 -22.40 7.89 11.82
N PRO A 37 -21.33 7.62 12.59
CA PRO A 37 -19.98 7.56 12.03
C PRO A 37 -19.96 6.53 10.90
N LEU A 38 -19.36 6.93 9.77
CA LEU A 38 -19.33 6.08 8.60
C LEU A 38 -18.02 5.30 8.58
N ARG A 39 -18.11 3.97 8.51
CA ARG A 39 -16.93 3.11 8.46
C ARG A 39 -16.66 2.64 7.02
N ILE A 40 -15.44 2.86 6.56
CA ILE A 40 -14.97 2.51 5.21
C ILE A 40 -13.72 1.65 5.36
N ALA A 41 -13.68 0.51 4.68
CA ALA A 41 -12.45 -0.28 4.57
C ALA A 41 -11.62 0.20 3.39
N ILE A 42 -10.30 0.21 3.56
CA ILE A 42 -9.34 0.46 2.48
C ILE A 42 -8.41 -0.74 2.42
N ILE A 43 -8.45 -1.42 1.28
CA ILE A 43 -7.60 -2.56 0.96
C ILE A 43 -6.71 -2.13 -0.21
N SER A 44 -5.42 -2.44 -0.13
CA SER A 44 -4.46 -2.10 -1.19
C SER A 44 -3.65 -3.30 -1.61
N ASP A 45 -3.13 -3.26 -2.84
CA ASP A 45 -2.08 -4.16 -3.30
C ASP A 45 -2.43 -5.62 -3.02
N VAL A 46 -3.67 -5.99 -3.37
CA VAL A 46 -4.13 -7.37 -3.18
C VAL A 46 -3.37 -8.30 -4.12
N HIS A 47 -2.99 -7.81 -5.30
CA HIS A 47 -2.25 -8.58 -6.31
C HIS A 47 -2.88 -9.94 -6.56
N VAL A 48 -4.20 -9.98 -6.73
CA VAL A 48 -4.87 -11.25 -7.00
C VAL A 48 -4.35 -11.79 -8.31
N HIS A 49 -3.89 -13.04 -8.29
CA HIS A 49 -3.84 -13.92 -9.44
C HIS A 49 -5.02 -14.88 -9.33
N ASN A 50 -5.82 -15.05 -10.39
CA ASN A 50 -6.98 -15.92 -10.33
C ASN A 50 -6.54 -17.38 -10.44
N ILE A 51 -6.29 -18.03 -9.30
CA ILE A 51 -5.81 -19.41 -9.24
C ILE A 51 -6.78 -20.43 -9.83
N TYR A 52 -8.04 -20.08 -10.07
CA TYR A 52 -9.02 -20.92 -10.78
C TYR A 52 -9.40 -20.37 -12.17
N GLY A 53 -8.65 -19.38 -12.65
CA GLY A 53 -8.83 -18.78 -13.96
C GLY A 53 -8.42 -19.73 -15.08
N ASN A 54 -9.09 -19.60 -16.23
CA ASN A 54 -8.76 -20.36 -17.42
C ASN A 54 -7.73 -19.58 -18.27
N TYR A 55 -6.47 -19.98 -18.20
CA TYR A 55 -5.38 -19.42 -19.01
C TYR A 55 -4.92 -20.37 -20.14
N ASP A 56 -5.81 -21.23 -20.64
CA ASP A 56 -5.49 -22.28 -21.63
C ASP A 56 -4.36 -23.23 -21.17
N PHE A 57 -4.18 -23.33 -19.86
CA PHE A 57 -3.29 -24.27 -19.20
C PHE A 57 -4.11 -25.40 -18.60
N ASP A 58 -3.61 -26.63 -18.75
CA ASP A 58 -4.32 -27.81 -18.27
C ASP A 58 -4.50 -27.85 -16.76
N GLY A 59 -3.75 -27.06 -16.00
CA GLY A 59 -3.91 -26.85 -14.57
C GLY A 59 -3.57 -28.05 -13.69
N LEU A 60 -3.47 -27.80 -12.39
CA LEU A 60 -3.29 -28.83 -11.37
C LEU A 60 -4.66 -29.28 -10.85
N PRO A 61 -4.90 -30.58 -10.63
CA PRO A 61 -6.16 -31.04 -10.07
C PRO A 61 -6.30 -30.58 -8.60
N ASP A 62 -7.38 -29.87 -8.29
CA ASP A 62 -7.75 -29.53 -6.92
C ASP A 62 -8.81 -30.50 -6.41
N ALA A 63 -8.39 -31.46 -5.59
CA ALA A 63 -9.28 -32.47 -5.02
C ALA A 63 -10.36 -31.87 -4.10
N GLN A 64 -10.15 -30.69 -3.51
CA GLN A 64 -11.13 -30.08 -2.61
C GLN A 64 -12.28 -29.44 -3.37
N THR A 65 -11.99 -28.82 -4.51
CA THR A 65 -12.99 -28.06 -5.28
C THR A 65 -13.46 -28.78 -6.55
N GLY A 66 -12.75 -29.81 -6.99
CA GLY A 66 -12.95 -30.46 -8.29
C GLY A 66 -12.56 -29.58 -9.49
N LYS A 67 -12.01 -28.39 -9.24
CA LYS A 67 -11.55 -27.46 -10.27
C LYS A 67 -10.07 -27.71 -10.60
N LYS A 68 -9.59 -26.95 -11.57
CA LYS A 68 -8.18 -26.93 -11.94
C LYS A 68 -7.53 -25.64 -11.46
N LEU A 69 -6.37 -25.79 -10.81
CA LEU A 69 -5.56 -24.70 -10.30
C LEU A 69 -4.55 -24.24 -11.36
N THR A 70 -4.44 -22.94 -11.56
CA THR A 70 -3.36 -22.27 -12.30
C THR A 70 -2.56 -21.46 -11.29
N ILE A 71 -1.53 -22.04 -10.69
CA ILE A 71 -0.72 -21.37 -9.66
C ILE A 71 0.70 -21.09 -10.18
N ARG A 72 1.25 -19.95 -9.78
CA ARG A 72 2.64 -19.58 -10.00
C ARG A 72 3.57 -20.39 -9.09
N THR A 73 4.85 -20.48 -9.45
CA THR A 73 5.83 -21.23 -8.66
C THR A 73 6.12 -20.55 -7.30
N LEU A 74 6.48 -21.33 -6.28
CA LEU A 74 6.94 -20.81 -5.01
C LEU A 74 8.25 -20.05 -5.19
N LYS A 75 9.16 -20.55 -6.04
CA LYS A 75 10.41 -19.88 -6.38
C LYS A 75 10.17 -18.45 -6.90
N ASP A 76 9.18 -18.25 -7.77
CA ASP A 76 8.85 -16.92 -8.27
C ASP A 76 8.29 -16.04 -7.14
N SER A 77 7.43 -16.60 -6.29
CA SER A 77 6.82 -15.89 -5.16
C SER A 77 7.87 -15.39 -4.15
N VAL A 78 8.84 -16.23 -3.75
CA VAL A 78 9.87 -15.84 -2.77
C VAL A 78 10.94 -14.90 -3.34
N ASN A 79 11.06 -14.81 -4.67
CA ASN A 79 11.94 -13.86 -5.34
C ASN A 79 11.25 -12.53 -5.69
N SER A 80 9.96 -12.39 -5.40
CA SER A 80 9.12 -11.22 -5.64
C SER A 80 8.81 -10.50 -4.33
N THR A 81 8.63 -9.17 -4.38
CA THR A 81 8.26 -8.35 -3.20
C THR A 81 6.84 -8.61 -2.68
N ARG A 82 6.14 -9.58 -3.29
CA ARG A 82 4.84 -10.12 -2.90
C ARG A 82 4.76 -11.59 -3.29
N ILE A 83 3.92 -12.34 -2.60
CA ILE A 83 3.50 -13.68 -3.03
C ILE A 83 2.39 -13.59 -4.07
N PHE A 84 2.18 -14.66 -4.83
CA PHE A 84 1.30 -14.60 -6.00
C PHE A 84 -0.03 -15.35 -5.87
N ASN A 85 -0.09 -16.46 -5.14
CA ASN A 85 -1.24 -17.37 -5.22
C ASN A 85 -2.21 -17.22 -4.04
N GLU A 86 -1.66 -17.14 -2.83
CA GLU A 86 -2.42 -17.02 -1.59
C GLU A 86 -3.23 -15.73 -1.44
N PRO A 87 -2.90 -14.59 -2.10
CA PRO A 87 -3.73 -13.39 -2.01
C PRO A 87 -5.17 -13.61 -2.48
N TYR A 88 -5.43 -14.65 -3.29
CA TYR A 88 -6.79 -15.10 -3.60
C TYR A 88 -7.59 -15.44 -2.32
N PHE A 89 -7.01 -16.24 -1.42
CA PHE A 89 -7.65 -16.60 -0.14
C PHE A 89 -7.68 -15.40 0.81
N ALA A 90 -6.64 -14.57 0.80
CA ALA A 90 -6.56 -13.38 1.63
C ALA A 90 -7.67 -12.38 1.30
N LEU A 91 -7.96 -12.12 0.02
CA LEU A 91 -9.05 -11.25 -0.40
C LEU A 91 -10.40 -11.76 0.10
N LEU A 92 -10.70 -13.04 -0.12
CA LEU A 92 -11.95 -13.65 0.35
C LEU A 92 -12.10 -13.50 1.86
N THR A 93 -11.04 -13.79 2.61
CA THR A 93 -11.05 -13.67 4.08
C THR A 93 -11.25 -12.23 4.53
N ALA A 94 -10.57 -11.26 3.89
CA ALA A 94 -10.73 -9.85 4.21
C ALA A 94 -12.19 -9.40 4.00
N LEU A 95 -12.80 -9.77 2.87
CA LEU A 95 -14.19 -9.44 2.57
C LEU A 95 -15.18 -10.12 3.53
N ASP A 96 -14.94 -11.37 3.92
CA ASP A 96 -15.72 -12.07 4.94
C ASP A 96 -15.64 -11.37 6.30
N GLU A 97 -14.45 -10.93 6.73
CA GLU A 97 -14.28 -10.17 7.98
C GLU A 97 -15.00 -8.82 7.94
N LEU A 98 -14.95 -8.12 6.80
CA LEU A 98 -15.69 -6.88 6.60
C LEU A 98 -17.21 -7.09 6.64
N ALA A 99 -17.69 -8.17 6.01
CA ALA A 99 -19.10 -8.54 6.02
C ALA A 99 -19.59 -8.88 7.44
N LYS A 100 -18.80 -9.62 8.23
CA LYS A 100 -19.09 -9.89 9.65
C LYS A 100 -19.17 -8.62 10.49
N GLN A 101 -18.32 -7.64 10.19
CA GLN A 101 -18.33 -6.32 10.83
C GLN A 101 -19.35 -5.35 10.22
N GLN A 102 -20.16 -5.79 9.25
CA GLN A 102 -21.16 -4.99 8.54
C GLN A 102 -20.58 -3.71 7.90
N VAL A 103 -19.33 -3.77 7.45
CA VAL A 103 -18.71 -2.67 6.71
C VAL A 103 -19.28 -2.62 5.29
N LYS A 104 -20.03 -1.55 5.00
CA LYS A 104 -20.72 -1.37 3.72
C LYS A 104 -19.78 -0.90 2.60
N TYR A 105 -18.87 0.02 2.88
CA TYR A 105 -18.04 0.68 1.87
C TYR A 105 -16.61 0.15 1.89
N VAL A 106 -16.10 -0.24 0.73
CA VAL A 106 -14.74 -0.77 0.55
C VAL A 106 -14.05 -0.05 -0.60
N VAL A 107 -12.87 0.47 -0.33
CA VAL A 107 -11.98 1.09 -1.30
C VAL A 107 -10.85 0.11 -1.64
N LEU A 108 -10.57 -0.06 -2.94
CA LEU A 108 -9.39 -0.74 -3.46
C LEU A 108 -8.39 0.32 -3.97
N SER A 109 -7.34 0.61 -3.19
CA SER A 109 -6.36 1.67 -3.51
C SER A 109 -5.27 1.22 -4.50
N GLY A 110 -5.67 0.53 -5.57
CA GLY A 110 -4.79 0.07 -6.65
C GLY A 110 -4.15 -1.29 -6.40
N ASP A 111 -3.58 -1.82 -7.48
CA ASP A 111 -2.98 -3.15 -7.59
C ASP A 111 -3.89 -4.26 -7.02
N TYR A 112 -5.17 -4.20 -7.42
CA TYR A 112 -6.11 -5.26 -7.07
C TYR A 112 -5.82 -6.55 -7.84
N SER A 113 -5.21 -6.45 -9.01
CA SER A 113 -4.73 -7.57 -9.82
C SER A 113 -3.20 -7.64 -9.85
N ASP A 114 -2.66 -8.85 -9.98
CA ASP A 114 -1.21 -9.08 -10.01
C ASP A 114 -0.52 -8.45 -11.23
N ASP A 115 -1.15 -8.50 -12.41
CA ASP A 115 -0.59 -8.01 -13.68
C ASP A 115 -1.70 -7.73 -14.73
N GLY A 116 -2.92 -7.39 -14.30
CA GLY A 116 -3.98 -6.90 -15.19
C GLY A 116 -4.49 -7.87 -16.27
N GLN A 117 -4.18 -9.18 -16.16
CA GLN A 117 -4.65 -10.15 -17.15
C GLN A 117 -6.18 -10.32 -17.09
N GLN A 118 -6.81 -10.47 -18.26
CA GLN A 118 -8.27 -10.53 -18.35
C GLN A 118 -8.92 -11.59 -17.43
N PRO A 119 -8.47 -12.87 -17.39
CA PRO A 119 -9.09 -13.87 -16.52
C PRO A 119 -8.97 -13.54 -15.03
N THR A 120 -7.93 -12.78 -14.67
CA THR A 120 -7.71 -12.29 -13.31
C THR A 120 -8.71 -11.20 -12.96
N VAL A 121 -8.80 -10.15 -13.78
CA VAL A 121 -9.68 -9.00 -13.54
C VAL A 121 -11.15 -9.42 -13.54
N GLU A 122 -11.56 -10.30 -14.46
CA GLU A 122 -12.91 -10.88 -14.46
C GLU A 122 -13.20 -11.68 -13.18
N GLY A 123 -12.23 -12.44 -12.68
CA GLY A 123 -12.34 -13.19 -11.43
C GLY A 123 -12.53 -12.27 -10.22
N ILE A 124 -11.76 -11.19 -10.14
CA ILE A 124 -11.91 -10.17 -9.09
C ILE A 124 -13.29 -9.52 -9.18
N ALA A 125 -13.70 -9.07 -10.36
CA ALA A 125 -15.01 -8.44 -10.56
C ALA A 125 -16.17 -9.37 -10.16
N ALA A 126 -16.06 -10.67 -10.44
CA ALA A 126 -17.03 -11.67 -10.02
C ALA A 126 -17.07 -11.83 -8.49
N ILE A 127 -15.92 -11.87 -7.81
CA ILE A 127 -15.83 -11.90 -6.34
C ILE A 127 -16.51 -10.66 -5.75
N LEU A 128 -16.13 -9.46 -6.18
CA LEU A 128 -16.70 -8.21 -5.63
C LEU A 128 -18.21 -8.13 -5.87
N THR A 129 -18.68 -8.50 -7.06
CA THR A 129 -20.12 -8.55 -7.38
C THR A 129 -20.87 -9.52 -6.47
N GLN A 130 -20.28 -10.67 -6.15
CA GLN A 130 -20.88 -11.64 -5.23
C GLN A 130 -21.04 -11.07 -3.82
N TYR A 131 -20.05 -10.32 -3.32
CA TYR A 131 -20.14 -9.66 -2.01
C TYR A 131 -21.12 -8.48 -2.01
N GLU A 132 -21.22 -7.71 -3.10
CA GLU A 132 -22.25 -6.68 -3.29
C GLU A 132 -23.66 -7.31 -3.17
N GLN A 133 -23.90 -8.41 -3.88
CA GLN A 133 -25.19 -9.10 -3.88
C GLN A 133 -25.56 -9.75 -2.54
N ARG A 134 -24.58 -10.37 -1.86
CA ARG A 134 -24.84 -11.13 -0.62
C ARG A 134 -24.88 -10.27 0.63
N HIS A 135 -24.05 -9.25 0.69
CA HIS A 135 -23.80 -8.48 1.91
C HIS A 135 -24.15 -6.98 1.75
N GLY A 136 -24.58 -6.54 0.58
CA GLY A 136 -24.89 -5.13 0.32
C GLY A 136 -23.67 -4.22 0.31
N MET A 137 -22.48 -4.80 0.15
CA MET A 137 -21.22 -4.06 0.11
C MET A 137 -21.10 -3.24 -1.18
N ARG A 138 -20.36 -2.14 -1.13
CA ARG A 138 -20.12 -1.22 -2.25
C ARG A 138 -18.63 -0.98 -2.40
N PHE A 139 -18.12 -1.20 -3.60
CA PHE A 139 -16.69 -1.16 -3.91
C PHE A 139 -16.34 0.04 -4.78
N PHE A 140 -15.18 0.64 -4.52
CA PHE A 140 -14.63 1.78 -5.26
C PHE A 140 -13.15 1.56 -5.47
N ALA A 141 -12.66 1.58 -6.70
CA ALA A 141 -11.27 1.28 -7.01
C ALA A 141 -10.57 2.47 -7.68
N THR A 142 -9.25 2.54 -7.51
CA THR A 142 -8.32 3.26 -8.39
C THR A 142 -7.41 2.22 -9.04
N PRO A 143 -6.89 2.40 -10.28
CA PRO A 143 -5.86 1.51 -10.79
C PRO A 143 -4.53 1.76 -10.07
N GLY A 144 -3.75 0.70 -9.90
CA GLY A 144 -2.30 0.79 -9.66
C GLY A 144 -1.49 0.43 -10.90
N ASN A 145 -0.17 0.34 -10.77
CA ASN A 145 0.71 0.05 -11.91
C ASN A 145 0.63 -1.41 -12.39
N HIS A 146 0.14 -2.34 -11.58
CA HIS A 146 -0.08 -3.72 -12.00
C HIS A 146 -1.46 -3.93 -12.63
N ASP A 147 -2.47 -3.13 -12.26
CA ASP A 147 -3.78 -3.17 -12.93
C ASP A 147 -3.72 -2.61 -14.34
N VAL A 148 -2.97 -1.52 -14.51
CA VAL A 148 -2.70 -0.89 -15.81
C VAL A 148 -1.20 -0.60 -15.89
N ASN A 149 -0.43 -1.58 -16.32
CA ASN A 149 1.01 -1.39 -16.56
C ASN A 149 1.25 -0.43 -17.74
N ARG A 150 0.33 -0.38 -18.70
CA ARG A 150 0.38 0.56 -19.83
C ARG A 150 -1.00 0.99 -20.29
N PRO A 151 -1.11 2.17 -20.91
CA PRO A 151 -2.42 2.66 -21.36
C PRO A 151 -3.12 1.73 -22.36
N GLN A 152 -2.37 1.09 -23.27
CA GLN A 152 -2.91 0.17 -24.30
C GLN A 152 -2.90 -1.30 -23.87
N GLY A 153 -2.26 -1.63 -22.75
CA GLY A 153 -1.95 -2.99 -22.34
C GLY A 153 -0.54 -3.42 -22.77
N ASP A 154 -0.15 -4.62 -22.34
CA ASP A 154 1.18 -5.16 -22.57
C ASP A 154 1.18 -6.68 -22.68
N ASP A 155 2.17 -7.19 -23.40
CA ASP A 155 2.49 -8.61 -23.36
C ASP A 155 3.02 -9.00 -21.98
N SER A 156 2.50 -10.07 -21.41
CA SER A 156 2.99 -10.62 -20.15
C SER A 156 3.29 -12.11 -20.26
N TRP A 157 4.16 -12.58 -19.38
CA TRP A 157 4.50 -13.99 -19.26
C TRP A 157 4.81 -14.35 -17.82
N GLN A 158 4.37 -15.53 -17.39
CA GLN A 158 4.49 -16.00 -16.02
C GLN A 158 4.68 -17.52 -16.01
N ARG A 159 5.47 -18.05 -15.07
CA ARG A 159 5.63 -19.49 -14.90
C ARG A 159 4.52 -20.06 -14.02
N MET A 160 3.83 -21.06 -14.55
CA MET A 160 2.85 -21.87 -13.82
C MET A 160 3.44 -23.20 -13.40
N LEU A 161 3.08 -23.65 -12.21
CA LEU A 161 3.57 -24.89 -11.62
C LEU A 161 2.86 -26.12 -12.24
N ASN A 162 3.62 -27.15 -12.55
CA ASN A 162 3.14 -28.43 -13.04
C ASN A 162 3.02 -29.47 -11.90
N ALA A 163 2.23 -30.53 -12.14
CA ALA A 163 1.91 -31.53 -11.12
C ALA A 163 3.12 -32.35 -10.63
N ASP A 164 4.21 -32.35 -11.40
CA ASP A 164 5.50 -33.01 -11.10
C ASP A 164 6.54 -32.07 -10.46
N GLY A 165 6.13 -30.86 -10.07
CA GLY A 165 7.01 -29.83 -9.52
C GLY A 165 7.85 -29.07 -10.54
N SER A 166 7.74 -29.37 -11.84
CA SER A 166 8.32 -28.53 -12.90
C SER A 166 7.44 -27.29 -13.18
N SER A 167 7.80 -26.46 -14.16
CA SER A 167 6.97 -25.32 -14.55
C SER A 167 6.80 -25.18 -16.06
N THR A 168 5.71 -24.55 -16.46
CA THR A 168 5.38 -24.15 -17.84
C THR A 168 5.26 -22.64 -17.90
N MET A 169 5.92 -22.03 -18.88
CA MET A 169 5.79 -20.60 -19.15
C MET A 169 4.49 -20.36 -19.90
N LEU A 170 3.61 -19.52 -19.37
CA LEU A 170 2.47 -18.98 -20.09
C LEU A 170 2.85 -17.59 -20.59
N SER A 171 2.54 -17.25 -21.84
CA SER A 171 2.92 -15.97 -22.45
C SER A 171 1.89 -15.48 -23.45
N SER A 172 1.69 -14.17 -23.57
CA SER A 172 0.87 -13.59 -24.65
C SER A 172 1.55 -13.59 -26.01
N LYS A 173 2.88 -13.77 -26.03
CA LYS A 173 3.69 -13.79 -27.26
C LYS A 173 4.64 -14.98 -27.34
N PRO A 174 4.99 -15.44 -28.55
CA PRO A 174 6.05 -16.43 -28.74
C PRO A 174 7.44 -15.84 -28.45
N GLY A 175 8.46 -16.71 -28.38
CA GLY A 175 9.86 -16.28 -28.33
C GLY A 175 10.33 -15.71 -26.99
N VAL A 176 9.57 -15.89 -25.91
CA VAL A 176 10.01 -15.53 -24.56
C VAL A 176 11.09 -16.50 -24.05
N LYS A 177 12.01 -15.99 -23.22
CA LYS A 177 13.02 -16.84 -22.55
C LYS A 177 12.33 -17.71 -21.51
N LEU A 178 12.49 -19.04 -21.60
CA LEU A 178 11.86 -19.99 -20.68
C LEU A 178 12.50 -20.00 -19.29
N GLY A 179 13.81 -19.77 -19.22
CA GLY A 179 14.57 -20.01 -17.98
C GLY A 179 14.42 -21.47 -17.56
N ASP A 180 13.97 -21.69 -16.33
CA ASP A 180 13.78 -23.03 -15.74
C ASP A 180 12.46 -23.71 -16.16
N ALA A 181 11.63 -23.08 -17.01
CA ALA A 181 10.38 -23.68 -17.49
C ALA A 181 10.63 -24.73 -18.58
N GLN A 182 9.91 -25.85 -18.52
CA GLN A 182 10.07 -26.98 -19.46
C GLN A 182 9.35 -26.77 -20.79
N SER A 183 8.30 -25.95 -20.80
CA SER A 183 7.46 -25.74 -21.97
C SER A 183 6.90 -24.32 -22.01
N LEU A 184 6.36 -23.94 -23.17
CA LEU A 184 5.73 -22.66 -23.43
C LEU A 184 4.30 -22.89 -23.93
N ILE A 185 3.35 -22.18 -23.34
CA ILE A 185 1.99 -22.01 -23.87
C ILE A 185 1.83 -20.54 -24.26
N VAL A 186 1.51 -20.30 -25.52
CA VAL A 186 1.20 -18.97 -26.02
C VAL A 186 -0.32 -18.79 -26.03
N THR A 187 -0.82 -17.82 -25.27
CA THR A 187 -2.26 -17.51 -25.17
C THR A 187 -2.49 -16.02 -25.00
N ALA A 188 -3.45 -15.47 -25.75
CA ALA A 188 -3.87 -14.08 -25.61
C ALA A 188 -4.41 -13.74 -24.20
N LYS A 189 -4.74 -14.75 -23.39
CA LYS A 189 -5.23 -14.57 -22.02
C LYS A 189 -4.17 -14.12 -21.03
N MET A 190 -2.89 -14.21 -21.42
CA MET A 190 -1.78 -13.61 -20.67
C MET A 190 -1.55 -12.14 -21.03
N LEU A 191 -2.32 -11.54 -21.94
CA LEU A 191 -2.18 -10.12 -22.22
C LEU A 191 -2.63 -9.30 -21.00
N ALA A 192 -1.75 -8.46 -20.47
CA ALA A 192 -2.08 -7.46 -19.47
C ALA A 192 -2.90 -6.34 -20.12
N LEU A 193 -4.08 -6.04 -19.59
CA LEU A 193 -4.99 -5.09 -20.21
C LEU A 193 -4.58 -3.64 -19.94
N GLY A 194 -4.85 -2.75 -20.91
CA GLY A 194 -4.75 -1.30 -20.73
C GLY A 194 -6.06 -0.68 -20.27
N TYR A 195 -6.11 0.64 -20.12
CA TYR A 195 -7.30 1.34 -19.63
C TYR A 195 -8.57 1.02 -20.42
N GLU A 196 -8.52 1.07 -21.75
CA GLU A 196 -9.70 0.91 -22.61
C GLU A 196 -10.31 -0.49 -22.55
N ARG A 197 -9.53 -1.50 -22.15
CA ARG A 197 -9.99 -2.90 -22.04
C ARG A 197 -10.15 -3.37 -20.60
N GLY A 198 -9.31 -2.89 -19.69
CA GLY A 198 -9.31 -3.27 -18.28
C GLY A 198 -10.40 -2.56 -17.47
N LEU A 199 -10.54 -1.24 -17.60
CA LEU A 199 -11.53 -0.49 -16.81
C LEU A 199 -12.98 -0.97 -17.01
N PRO A 200 -13.43 -1.30 -18.24
CA PRO A 200 -14.79 -1.82 -18.44
C PRO A 200 -15.10 -3.11 -17.66
N LEU A 201 -14.10 -3.94 -17.34
CA LEU A 201 -14.30 -5.15 -16.54
C LEU A 201 -14.56 -4.82 -15.06
N MET A 202 -14.08 -3.66 -14.60
CA MET A 202 -14.28 -3.12 -13.25
C MET A 202 -15.37 -2.03 -13.21
N LYS A 203 -16.23 -1.97 -14.24
CA LYS A 203 -17.22 -0.90 -14.44
C LYS A 203 -18.03 -0.51 -13.19
N PRO A 204 -18.57 -1.46 -12.40
CA PRO A 204 -19.45 -1.12 -11.29
C PRO A 204 -18.75 -0.46 -10.09
N PHE A 205 -17.41 -0.46 -10.06
CA PHE A 205 -16.60 -0.16 -8.87
C PHE A 205 -16.05 1.26 -8.88
N GLY A 206 -16.91 2.24 -9.16
CA GLY A 206 -16.62 3.68 -9.12
C GLY A 206 -16.12 4.29 -10.43
N PHE A 207 -15.43 3.53 -11.29
CA PHE A 207 -14.85 4.04 -12.53
C PHE A 207 -15.84 4.62 -13.54
N PHE A 208 -17.11 4.24 -13.48
CA PHE A 208 -18.16 4.69 -14.40
C PHE A 208 -19.41 5.10 -13.61
N LYS A 209 -20.30 5.85 -14.26
CA LYS A 209 -21.58 6.23 -13.68
C LYS A 209 -22.42 5.01 -13.34
N ARG A 210 -23.20 5.14 -12.27
CA ARG A 210 -24.29 4.23 -11.90
C ARG A 210 -25.51 5.04 -11.52
N ASP A 211 -26.68 4.48 -11.79
CA ASP A 211 -27.97 5.14 -11.52
C ASP A 211 -28.23 5.36 -10.03
N ASP A 212 -27.54 4.60 -9.17
CA ASP A 212 -27.66 4.69 -7.71
C ASP A 212 -26.65 5.66 -7.06
N PHE A 213 -25.79 6.31 -7.84
CA PHE A 213 -24.95 7.40 -7.35
C PHE A 213 -25.71 8.72 -7.33
N LEU A 214 -25.60 9.47 -6.23
CA LEU A 214 -26.20 10.81 -6.12
C LEU A 214 -25.40 11.86 -6.90
N HIS A 215 -24.10 11.62 -7.04
CA HIS A 215 -23.20 12.44 -7.84
C HIS A 215 -22.10 11.57 -8.41
N TRP A 216 -21.67 11.87 -9.63
CA TRP A 216 -20.49 11.28 -10.25
C TRP A 216 -19.90 12.26 -11.27
N GLU A 217 -18.60 12.48 -11.21
CA GLU A 217 -17.87 13.30 -12.19
C GLU A 217 -16.40 12.86 -12.31
N THR A 218 -15.74 13.38 -13.33
CA THR A 218 -14.29 13.24 -13.58
C THR A 218 -13.68 14.64 -13.74
N PRO A 219 -12.35 14.76 -13.84
CA PRO A 219 -11.72 16.04 -14.19
C PRO A 219 -12.18 16.60 -15.56
N PHE A 220 -12.80 15.78 -16.40
CA PHE A 220 -13.25 16.12 -17.75
C PHE A 220 -14.76 16.36 -17.85
N GLY A 221 -15.44 16.47 -16.71
CA GLY A 221 -16.90 16.62 -16.62
C GLY A 221 -17.58 15.30 -16.26
N ASP A 222 -18.84 15.17 -16.65
CA ASP A 222 -19.72 14.10 -16.20
C ASP A 222 -19.87 12.96 -17.22
N SER A 223 -19.13 12.93 -18.32
CA SER A 223 -19.19 11.78 -19.23
C SER A 223 -18.34 10.63 -18.71
N ASP A 224 -18.89 9.42 -18.67
CA ASP A 224 -18.17 8.18 -18.36
C ASP A 224 -17.59 7.47 -19.60
N GLU A 225 -17.75 8.07 -20.79
CA GLU A 225 -17.08 7.61 -22.02
C GLU A 225 -15.57 7.84 -21.92
N LEU A 226 -14.77 6.76 -22.01
CA LEU A 226 -13.31 6.82 -21.88
C LEU A 226 -12.64 7.73 -22.92
N SER A 227 -13.20 7.87 -24.11
CA SER A 227 -12.70 8.75 -25.17
C SER A 227 -12.80 10.24 -24.82
N LYS A 228 -13.70 10.62 -23.90
CA LYS A 228 -13.86 11.99 -23.40
C LYS A 228 -13.05 12.26 -22.13
N ARG A 229 -12.39 11.24 -21.59
CA ARG A 229 -11.62 11.28 -20.34
C ARG A 229 -10.13 11.08 -20.61
N GLN A 230 -9.60 11.89 -21.52
CA GLN A 230 -8.22 11.75 -21.98
C GLN A 230 -7.45 13.05 -21.79
N TYR A 231 -6.18 12.90 -21.43
CA TYR A 231 -5.21 13.99 -21.44
C TYR A 231 -4.14 13.74 -22.51
N LEU A 232 -3.51 14.82 -22.97
CA LEU A 232 -2.46 14.75 -23.99
C LEU A 232 -1.09 14.65 -23.32
N ALA A 233 -0.47 13.47 -23.38
CA ALA A 233 0.92 13.27 -22.97
C ALA A 233 1.86 13.60 -24.15
N ARG A 234 3.01 14.23 -23.86
CA ARG A 234 3.96 14.68 -24.88
C ARG A 234 5.37 14.21 -24.57
N SER A 235 6.15 13.87 -25.60
CA SER A 235 7.59 13.66 -25.43
C SER A 235 8.29 14.98 -25.08
N PRO A 236 9.44 14.95 -24.37
CA PRO A 236 10.23 16.13 -24.06
C PRO A 236 10.56 17.01 -25.28
N ASP A 237 10.86 16.41 -26.44
CA ASP A 237 11.14 17.12 -27.69
C ASP A 237 9.88 17.58 -28.46
N GLY A 238 8.69 17.22 -27.98
CA GLY A 238 7.40 17.52 -28.60
C GLY A 238 7.08 16.74 -29.88
N SER A 239 7.93 15.82 -30.32
CA SER A 239 7.77 15.02 -31.54
C SER A 239 6.63 14.00 -31.45
N LYS A 240 6.29 13.54 -30.24
CA LYS A 240 5.20 12.61 -29.98
C LYS A 240 4.14 13.25 -29.10
N GLN A 241 2.89 13.00 -29.43
CA GLN A 241 1.74 13.39 -28.63
C GLN A 241 0.71 12.27 -28.63
N TRP A 242 0.38 11.74 -27.45
CA TRP A 242 -0.54 10.62 -27.31
C TRP A 242 -1.63 10.94 -26.30
N ASN A 243 -2.88 10.68 -26.68
CA ASN A 243 -4.00 10.75 -25.73
C ASN A 243 -3.94 9.54 -24.80
N ILE A 244 -4.05 9.78 -23.50
CA ILE A 244 -4.05 8.73 -22.47
C ILE A 244 -5.31 8.91 -21.63
N VAL A 245 -6.02 7.81 -21.40
CA VAL A 245 -7.19 7.78 -20.51
C VAL A 245 -6.77 8.08 -19.08
N ASP A 246 -7.57 8.84 -18.36
CA ASP A 246 -7.42 9.06 -16.93
C ASP A 246 -8.60 8.44 -16.16
N ALA A 247 -8.27 7.59 -15.20
CA ALA A 247 -9.25 6.83 -14.43
C ALA A 247 -9.79 7.57 -13.19
N SER A 248 -9.42 8.84 -12.96
CA SER A 248 -9.87 9.60 -11.78
C SER A 248 -11.37 9.89 -11.81
N TYR A 249 -11.99 9.89 -10.63
CA TYR A 249 -13.41 10.23 -10.47
C TYR A 249 -13.71 10.72 -9.05
N LEU A 250 -14.80 11.47 -8.93
CA LEU A 250 -15.48 11.77 -7.68
C LEU A 250 -16.85 11.09 -7.71
N VAL A 251 -17.25 10.48 -6.60
CA VAL A 251 -18.55 9.83 -6.46
C VAL A 251 -19.20 10.11 -5.10
N GLU A 252 -20.53 10.28 -5.10
CA GLU A 252 -21.37 10.32 -3.92
C GLU A 252 -22.31 9.09 -3.88
N PRO A 253 -21.90 7.99 -3.23
CA PRO A 253 -22.71 6.76 -3.21
C PRO A 253 -23.78 6.77 -2.11
N GLU A 254 -23.72 7.70 -1.16
CA GLU A 254 -24.81 8.03 -0.24
C GLU A 254 -24.68 9.49 0.19
N ALA A 255 -25.80 10.05 0.69
CA ALA A 255 -25.88 11.46 1.03
C ALA A 255 -24.81 11.85 2.05
N GLY A 256 -23.95 12.79 1.68
CA GLY A 256 -22.92 13.34 2.56
C GLY A 256 -21.57 12.62 2.49
N LEU A 257 -21.42 11.51 1.76
CA LEU A 257 -20.14 10.83 1.57
C LEU A 257 -19.58 11.09 0.17
N TRP A 258 -18.41 11.70 0.07
CA TRP A 258 -17.65 11.82 -1.17
C TRP A 258 -16.40 10.95 -1.14
N LEU A 259 -16.22 10.17 -2.20
CA LEU A 259 -15.00 9.40 -2.44
C LEU A 259 -14.30 9.98 -3.67
N LEU A 260 -13.07 10.46 -3.49
CA LEU A 260 -12.24 11.04 -4.54
C LEU A 260 -11.09 10.07 -4.86
N SER A 261 -11.22 9.40 -6.01
CA SER A 261 -10.19 8.53 -6.58
C SER A 261 -9.32 9.33 -7.53
N ILE A 262 -8.00 9.30 -7.31
CA ILE A 262 -7.02 9.97 -8.19
C ILE A 262 -6.16 8.90 -8.88
N ASP A 263 -6.23 8.87 -10.20
CA ASP A 263 -5.38 8.04 -11.03
C ASP A 263 -3.98 8.65 -11.13
N ALA A 264 -3.11 8.23 -10.22
CA ALA A 264 -1.71 8.64 -10.18
C ALA A 264 -0.78 7.76 -11.02
N ASN A 265 -1.29 6.87 -11.87
CA ASN A 265 -0.47 6.26 -12.92
C ASN A 265 -0.09 7.32 -13.95
N VAL A 266 1.22 7.45 -14.20
CA VAL A 266 1.77 8.40 -15.16
C VAL A 266 2.72 7.68 -16.11
N TYR A 267 2.43 7.76 -17.40
CA TYR A 267 3.22 7.18 -18.47
C TYR A 267 3.86 8.30 -19.28
N GLN A 268 5.08 8.68 -18.92
CA GLN A 268 5.77 9.76 -19.62
C GLN A 268 6.22 9.27 -20.98
N VAL A 269 5.84 9.97 -22.04
CA VAL A 269 6.22 9.63 -23.42
C VAL A 269 7.70 9.94 -23.61
N LYS A 270 8.47 9.00 -24.14
CA LYS A 270 9.90 9.19 -24.44
C LYS A 270 10.11 9.67 -25.87
N ASP A 271 11.17 10.45 -26.07
CA ASP A 271 11.71 10.75 -27.40
C ASP A 271 12.12 9.45 -28.13
N GLY A 272 12.36 9.52 -29.45
CA GLY A 272 12.87 8.38 -30.23
C GLY A 272 11.86 7.77 -31.22
N PRO A 273 12.19 6.66 -31.91
CA PRO A 273 11.35 6.08 -32.97
C PRO A 273 10.17 5.21 -32.47
N GLU A 274 10.09 4.95 -31.17
CA GLU A 274 9.16 4.02 -30.55
C GLU A 274 7.70 4.47 -30.69
N LYS A 275 6.82 3.51 -30.96
CA LYS A 275 5.39 3.75 -31.18
C LYS A 275 4.58 3.70 -29.90
N ARG A 276 3.34 4.21 -29.95
CA ARG A 276 2.39 4.26 -28.83
C ARG A 276 2.11 2.89 -28.22
N GLU A 277 2.22 1.84 -29.00
CA GLU A 277 1.96 0.45 -28.58
C GLU A 277 3.21 -0.23 -27.96
N GLY A 278 4.40 0.36 -28.08
CA GLY A 278 5.66 -0.24 -27.62
C GLY A 278 6.06 0.19 -26.20
N ILE A 279 6.56 -0.74 -25.38
CA ILE A 279 7.03 -0.45 -24.01
C ILE A 279 8.04 0.68 -23.94
N GLU A 280 8.95 0.65 -24.91
CA GLU A 280 10.13 1.50 -24.91
C GLU A 280 9.75 2.96 -25.11
N GLY A 281 8.54 3.24 -25.64
CA GLY A 281 8.00 4.57 -25.83
C GLY A 281 7.52 5.28 -24.55
N TYR A 282 7.47 4.60 -23.41
CA TYR A 282 7.07 5.20 -22.13
C TYR A 282 8.10 5.01 -21.01
N SER A 283 8.05 5.87 -19.99
CA SER A 283 8.62 5.58 -18.67
C SER A 283 7.83 4.48 -17.95
N THR A 284 8.48 3.80 -17.01
CA THR A 284 7.82 2.80 -16.15
C THR A 284 6.94 3.52 -15.12
N SER A 285 5.66 3.16 -15.05
CA SER A 285 4.68 3.75 -14.12
C SER A 285 5.06 3.49 -12.65
N SER A 286 5.73 2.37 -12.35
CA SER A 286 6.11 1.97 -11.00
C SER A 286 7.05 2.94 -10.27
N ASN A 287 7.62 3.95 -10.92
CA ASN A 287 8.52 4.92 -10.30
C ASN A 287 8.09 6.38 -10.49
N THR A 288 7.02 6.65 -11.25
CA THR A 288 6.65 8.02 -11.64
C THR A 288 5.68 8.65 -10.65
N GLY A 289 4.51 8.01 -10.44
CA GLY A 289 3.49 8.41 -9.48
C GLY A 289 3.21 9.91 -9.44
N TRP A 290 3.02 10.43 -8.22
CA TRP A 290 2.76 11.84 -7.97
C TRP A 290 3.89 12.79 -8.40
N ASN A 291 5.14 12.34 -8.34
CA ASN A 291 6.30 13.12 -8.73
C ASN A 291 6.21 13.60 -10.19
N ALA A 292 5.67 12.76 -11.08
CA ALA A 292 5.44 13.10 -12.49
C ALA A 292 4.03 13.68 -12.72
N LEU A 293 3.04 13.33 -11.89
CA LEU A 293 1.66 13.84 -12.01
C LEU A 293 1.62 15.37 -12.01
N LEU A 294 2.43 16.02 -11.18
CA LEU A 294 2.50 17.48 -11.07
C LEU A 294 2.73 18.17 -12.43
N THR A 295 3.52 17.56 -13.31
CA THR A 295 3.87 18.12 -14.62
C THR A 295 3.04 17.52 -15.75
N GLU A 296 2.76 16.21 -15.70
CA GLU A 296 2.12 15.47 -16.80
C GLU A 296 0.59 15.57 -16.80
N LYS A 297 -0.02 15.82 -15.63
CA LYS A 297 -1.48 15.96 -15.46
C LYS A 297 -1.83 17.29 -14.78
N PRO A 298 -1.52 18.45 -15.38
CA PRO A 298 -1.65 19.76 -14.72
C PRO A 298 -3.11 20.15 -14.39
N PHE A 299 -4.09 19.48 -14.98
CA PHE A 299 -5.51 19.65 -14.69
C PHE A 299 -5.93 19.06 -13.32
N MET A 300 -5.14 18.13 -12.78
CA MET A 300 -5.53 17.32 -11.63
C MET A 300 -5.70 18.14 -10.35
N LEU A 301 -4.67 18.88 -9.94
CA LEU A 301 -4.71 19.66 -8.69
C LEU A 301 -5.75 20.79 -8.70
N PRO A 302 -5.96 21.54 -9.80
CA PRO A 302 -7.08 22.47 -9.91
C PRO A 302 -8.45 21.81 -9.73
N TRP A 303 -8.67 20.63 -10.31
CA TRP A 303 -9.91 19.89 -10.14
C TRP A 303 -10.08 19.39 -8.70
N VAL A 304 -9.06 18.76 -8.13
CA VAL A 304 -9.04 18.34 -6.71
C VAL A 304 -9.37 19.51 -5.78
N LYS A 305 -8.77 20.68 -6.02
CA LYS A 305 -9.04 21.90 -5.23
C LYS A 305 -10.51 22.31 -5.29
N SER A 306 -11.12 22.26 -6.48
CA SER A 306 -12.56 22.50 -6.65
C SER A 306 -13.40 21.47 -5.89
N VAL A 307 -13.05 20.18 -5.96
CA VAL A 307 -13.72 19.10 -5.21
C VAL A 307 -13.66 19.36 -3.71
N VAL A 308 -12.47 19.63 -3.14
CA VAL A 308 -12.29 19.90 -1.71
C VAL A 308 -13.11 21.11 -1.26
N GLN A 309 -13.09 22.20 -2.04
CA GLN A 309 -13.87 23.40 -1.74
C GLN A 309 -15.38 23.13 -1.74
N ARG A 310 -15.88 22.38 -2.71
CA ARG A 310 -17.30 22.00 -2.79
C ARG A 310 -17.70 21.03 -1.67
N ALA A 311 -16.84 20.07 -1.34
CA ALA A 311 -17.06 19.15 -0.24
C ALA A 311 -17.28 19.93 1.06
N LYS A 312 -16.41 20.91 1.35
CA LYS A 312 -16.54 21.78 2.51
C LYS A 312 -17.82 22.63 2.47
N ALA A 313 -18.11 23.26 1.34
CA ALA A 313 -19.30 24.11 1.19
C ALA A 313 -20.62 23.34 1.33
N GLN A 314 -20.62 22.05 0.96
CA GLN A 314 -21.78 21.17 1.03
C GLN A 314 -21.77 20.23 2.24
N ASN A 315 -20.84 20.44 3.19
CA ASN A 315 -20.67 19.62 4.39
C ASN A 315 -20.55 18.11 4.10
N LYS A 316 -19.78 17.75 3.06
CA LYS A 316 -19.48 16.36 2.68
C LYS A 316 -18.29 15.83 3.45
N LYS A 317 -18.39 14.59 3.91
CA LYS A 317 -17.24 13.79 4.37
C LYS A 317 -16.47 13.33 3.14
N LEU A 318 -15.25 13.80 2.97
CA LEU A 318 -14.41 13.52 1.79
C LEU A 318 -13.29 12.53 2.16
N LEU A 319 -13.26 11.36 1.51
CA LEU A 319 -12.13 10.44 1.54
C LEU A 319 -11.38 10.54 0.21
N VAL A 320 -10.08 10.84 0.27
CA VAL A 320 -9.19 10.97 -0.90
C VAL A 320 -8.22 9.79 -0.93
N PHE A 321 -8.10 9.14 -2.08
CA PHE A 321 -7.20 8.01 -2.25
C PHE A 321 -6.61 7.96 -3.65
N SER A 322 -5.40 7.42 -3.74
CA SER A 322 -4.71 7.08 -4.99
C SER A 322 -3.76 5.92 -4.71
N HIS A 323 -3.21 5.29 -5.74
CA HIS A 323 -2.31 4.17 -5.52
C HIS A 323 -0.95 4.60 -4.92
N TYR A 324 -0.39 5.73 -5.37
CA TYR A 324 0.94 6.18 -4.95
C TYR A 324 0.86 7.09 -3.72
N PRO A 325 1.85 7.04 -2.80
CA PRO A 325 1.89 7.93 -1.65
C PRO A 325 2.10 9.39 -2.06
N LEU A 326 1.60 10.31 -1.22
CA LEU A 326 1.81 11.76 -1.36
C LEU A 326 2.97 12.29 -0.52
N VAL A 327 3.38 11.55 0.50
CA VAL A 327 4.38 11.94 1.49
C VAL A 327 5.49 10.89 1.51
N ASP A 328 6.67 11.30 1.97
CA ASP A 328 7.75 10.39 2.32
C ASP A 328 7.26 9.26 3.25
N PHE A 329 7.75 8.05 2.99
CA PHE A 329 7.44 6.79 3.69
C PHE A 329 8.70 6.13 4.27
N LEU A 330 9.85 6.82 4.17
CA LEU A 330 11.13 6.40 4.74
C LEU A 330 11.42 7.16 6.05
N ASP A 331 10.40 7.67 6.72
CA ASP A 331 10.47 8.32 8.05
C ASP A 331 11.53 9.41 8.17
N GLY A 332 11.70 10.22 7.11
CA GLY A 332 12.69 11.29 7.06
C GLY A 332 14.13 10.80 6.87
N THR A 333 14.34 9.52 6.58
CA THR A 333 15.68 8.92 6.40
C THR A 333 16.16 8.92 4.95
N VAL A 334 15.44 9.55 4.02
CA VAL A 334 15.73 9.55 2.56
C VAL A 334 17.20 9.82 2.22
N GLU A 335 17.79 10.88 2.79
CA GLU A 335 19.19 11.23 2.48
C GLU A 335 20.19 10.23 3.07
N ASP A 336 19.91 9.71 4.27
CA ASP A 336 20.74 8.69 4.91
C ASP A 336 20.67 7.37 4.11
N GLU A 337 19.48 6.97 3.67
CA GLU A 337 19.29 5.79 2.82
C GLU A 337 19.97 5.94 1.46
N LYS A 338 19.83 7.10 0.83
CA LYS A 338 20.52 7.39 -0.43
C LYS A 338 22.03 7.35 -0.28
N GLN A 339 22.56 7.77 0.87
CA GLN A 339 23.98 7.69 1.15
C GLN A 339 24.46 6.25 1.39
N LEU A 340 23.66 5.40 2.03
CA LEU A 340 24.02 4.01 2.31
C LEU A 340 23.81 3.08 1.11
N PHE A 341 22.69 3.21 0.40
CA PHE A 341 22.22 2.30 -0.64
C PHE A 341 22.27 2.89 -2.06
N GLY A 342 22.59 4.17 -2.20
CA GLY A 342 22.50 4.88 -3.47
C GLY A 342 21.04 5.14 -3.90
N SER A 343 20.85 5.52 -5.17
CA SER A 343 19.50 5.76 -5.73
C SER A 343 18.82 4.45 -6.16
N ASN A 344 18.42 3.66 -5.17
CA ASN A 344 17.68 2.41 -5.35
C ASN A 344 16.19 2.66 -5.72
N SER A 345 15.40 1.59 -5.80
CA SER A 345 13.98 1.68 -6.18
C SER A 345 13.10 2.41 -5.15
N PHE A 346 13.38 2.27 -3.85
CA PHE A 346 12.65 2.96 -2.79
C PHE A 346 12.81 4.47 -2.92
N ILE A 347 14.06 4.97 -3.03
CA ILE A 347 14.35 6.40 -3.21
C ILE A 347 13.65 6.99 -4.44
N LYS A 348 13.57 6.24 -5.55
CA LYS A 348 12.90 6.71 -6.77
C LYS A 348 11.38 6.82 -6.62
N ARG A 349 10.79 6.00 -5.76
CA ARG A 349 9.36 5.97 -5.48
C ARG A 349 8.94 6.96 -4.40
N THR A 350 9.88 7.48 -3.61
CA THR A 350 9.62 8.49 -2.59
C THR A 350 9.10 9.80 -3.20
N PRO A 351 7.93 10.29 -2.78
CA PRO A 351 7.43 11.60 -3.20
C PRO A 351 8.39 12.72 -2.76
N ARG A 352 8.63 13.69 -3.64
CA ARG A 352 9.38 14.90 -3.27
C ARG A 352 8.53 15.78 -2.36
N PRO A 353 9.13 16.59 -1.46
CA PRO A 353 8.39 17.52 -0.60
C PRO A 353 7.40 18.45 -1.34
N GLU A 354 7.73 18.84 -2.57
CA GLU A 354 6.85 19.64 -3.44
C GLU A 354 5.50 18.96 -3.72
N VAL A 355 5.45 17.63 -3.82
CA VAL A 355 4.21 16.87 -4.01
C VAL A 355 3.26 17.13 -2.84
N ALA A 356 3.76 16.98 -1.62
CA ALA A 356 2.98 17.18 -0.41
C ALA A 356 2.54 18.66 -0.26
N GLU A 357 3.42 19.60 -0.59
CA GLU A 357 3.10 21.04 -0.58
C GLU A 357 1.97 21.40 -1.55
N GLN A 358 2.02 20.88 -2.78
CA GLN A 358 1.01 21.14 -3.80
C GLN A 358 -0.32 20.45 -3.48
N ALA A 359 -0.29 19.23 -2.93
CA ALA A 359 -1.49 18.54 -2.43
C ALA A 359 -2.14 19.30 -1.26
N LEU A 360 -1.34 19.83 -0.33
CA LEU A 360 -1.81 20.72 0.75
C LEU A 360 -2.45 22.00 0.21
N ALA A 361 -1.86 22.60 -0.82
CA ALA A 361 -2.37 23.81 -1.47
C ALA A 361 -3.70 23.55 -2.23
N ALA A 362 -3.90 22.32 -2.73
CA ALA A 362 -5.17 21.85 -3.25
C ALA A 362 -6.20 21.52 -2.15
N GLY A 363 -5.77 21.52 -0.88
CA GLY A 363 -6.65 21.33 0.28
C GLY A 363 -6.76 19.88 0.75
N ILE A 364 -5.97 18.94 0.20
CA ILE A 364 -5.86 17.60 0.77
C ILE A 364 -5.22 17.72 2.16
N ARG A 365 -5.78 17.01 3.14
CA ARG A 365 -5.26 16.95 4.53
C ARG A 365 -5.02 15.52 4.99
N LEU A 366 -5.83 14.57 4.49
CA LEU A 366 -5.70 13.15 4.71
C LEU A 366 -5.80 12.43 3.37
N HIS A 367 -4.92 11.47 3.12
CA HIS A 367 -4.86 10.68 1.90
C HIS A 367 -4.56 9.21 2.24
N PHE A 368 -5.17 8.28 1.51
CA PHE A 368 -4.87 6.84 1.62
C PHE A 368 -4.14 6.37 0.35
N SER A 369 -3.01 5.67 0.53
CA SER A 369 -2.18 5.15 -0.56
C SER A 369 -1.88 3.66 -0.43
N GLY A 370 -1.26 3.10 -1.46
CA GLY A 370 -0.74 1.72 -1.52
C GLY A 370 0.70 1.67 -2.04
N HIS A 371 0.92 0.82 -3.05
CA HIS A 371 2.10 0.74 -3.94
C HIS A 371 3.37 0.15 -3.32
N LEU A 372 3.65 0.49 -2.07
CA LEU A 372 4.91 0.13 -1.40
C LEU A 372 4.81 -1.12 -0.55
N HIS A 373 3.58 -1.60 -0.32
CA HIS A 373 3.25 -2.74 0.53
C HIS A 373 3.65 -2.53 2.00
N VAL A 374 3.72 -1.28 2.46
CA VAL A 374 4.08 -0.92 3.84
C VAL A 374 2.85 -0.48 4.64
N ASN A 375 2.85 -0.80 5.92
CA ASN A 375 1.96 -0.23 6.92
C ASN A 375 2.63 0.98 7.54
N ASP A 376 2.24 2.19 7.13
CA ASP A 376 2.94 3.41 7.54
C ASP A 376 2.00 4.64 7.55
N THR A 377 2.38 5.68 8.30
CA THR A 377 1.72 6.98 8.36
C THR A 377 2.72 8.12 8.11
N GLY A 378 2.95 8.46 6.85
CA GLY A 378 3.79 9.61 6.47
C GLY A 378 3.13 10.97 6.78
N VAL A 379 3.90 11.90 7.37
CA VAL A 379 3.40 13.22 7.80
C VAL A 379 4.24 14.35 7.22
N TYR A 380 3.61 15.20 6.42
CA TYR A 380 4.23 16.43 5.93
C TYR A 380 3.66 17.65 6.65
N ARG A 381 4.55 18.45 7.26
CA ARG A 381 4.20 19.68 7.99
C ARG A 381 4.71 20.88 7.20
N GLY A 382 3.79 21.61 6.56
CA GLY A 382 4.09 22.78 5.73
C GLY A 382 3.49 24.08 6.29
N SER A 383 3.77 25.21 5.64
CA SER A 383 3.26 26.53 6.07
C SER A 383 1.73 26.65 6.00
N GLN A 384 1.07 25.83 5.17
CA GLN A 384 -0.39 25.83 4.94
C GLN A 384 -1.14 24.80 5.82
N GLY A 385 -0.44 24.04 6.66
CA GLY A 385 -1.00 22.99 7.52
C GLY A 385 -0.27 21.66 7.37
N THR A 386 -0.95 20.58 7.78
CA THR A 386 -0.41 19.23 7.82
C THR A 386 -1.13 18.30 6.85
N LEU A 387 -0.36 17.46 6.16
CA LEU A 387 -0.85 16.40 5.29
C LEU A 387 -0.43 15.07 5.88
N VAL A 388 -1.41 14.20 6.10
CA VAL A 388 -1.20 12.82 6.53
C VAL A 388 -1.46 11.90 5.35
N ASN A 389 -0.48 11.05 5.03
CA ASN A 389 -0.62 9.96 4.08
C ASN A 389 -0.63 8.63 4.84
N VAL A 390 -1.75 7.92 4.79
CA VAL A 390 -1.89 6.57 5.35
C VAL A 390 -1.51 5.58 4.26
N ALA A 391 -0.33 4.97 4.38
CA ALA A 391 0.06 3.86 3.53
C ALA A 391 -0.65 2.59 4.00
N VAL A 392 -1.47 2.03 3.11
CA VAL A 392 -2.24 0.82 3.35
C VAL A 392 -1.35 -0.38 3.01
N PRO A 393 -1.11 -1.30 3.96
CA PRO A 393 -0.31 -2.49 3.68
C PRO A 393 -0.99 -3.40 2.66
N SER A 394 -0.18 -4.26 2.04
CA SER A 394 -0.63 -5.23 1.05
C SER A 394 -1.20 -6.48 1.72
N LEU A 395 -2.21 -7.11 1.13
CA LEU A 395 -2.62 -8.47 1.52
C LEU A 395 -1.65 -9.56 1.02
N ALA A 396 -0.73 -9.22 0.12
CA ALA A 396 0.22 -10.12 -0.54
C ALA A 396 1.67 -9.98 -0.02
N ALA A 397 1.90 -9.17 1.01
CA ALA A 397 3.21 -8.97 1.62
C ALA A 397 3.09 -8.76 3.14
N TYR A 398 4.20 -8.91 3.86
CA TYR A 398 4.22 -8.66 5.30
C TYR A 398 4.13 -7.16 5.63
N PRO A 399 3.30 -6.76 6.62
CA PRO A 399 2.27 -7.55 7.29
C PRO A 399 0.95 -7.58 6.49
N PRO A 400 0.25 -8.72 6.39
CA PRO A 400 -1.04 -8.79 5.68
C PRO A 400 -2.12 -8.06 6.47
N ALA A 401 -2.52 -6.86 6.03
CA ALA A 401 -3.51 -6.07 6.74
C ALA A 401 -4.29 -5.13 5.81
N MET A 402 -5.36 -4.55 6.34
CA MET A 402 -6.15 -3.49 5.69
C MET A 402 -6.46 -2.37 6.68
N LYS A 403 -6.85 -1.19 6.19
CA LYS A 403 -7.25 -0.07 7.04
C LYS A 403 -8.77 0.03 7.16
N LEU A 404 -9.25 0.47 8.32
CA LEU A 404 -10.63 0.85 8.58
C LEU A 404 -10.64 2.32 8.98
N ALA A 405 -11.23 3.17 8.15
CA ALA A 405 -11.42 4.58 8.41
C ALA A 405 -12.85 4.82 8.90
N THR A 406 -12.99 5.39 10.09
CA THR A 406 -14.27 5.79 10.67
C THR A 406 -14.40 7.30 10.60
N LEU A 407 -15.24 7.79 9.68
CA LEU A 407 -15.39 9.19 9.35
C LEU A 407 -16.45 9.84 10.26
N HIS A 408 -15.98 10.71 11.15
CA HIS A 408 -16.78 11.62 11.96
C HIS A 408 -16.93 12.97 11.23
N ASN A 409 -17.48 13.99 11.91
CA ASN A 409 -17.61 15.32 11.33
C ASN A 409 -16.32 16.15 11.41
N ASP A 410 -15.49 15.88 12.41
CA ASP A 410 -14.32 16.68 12.81
C ASP A 410 -13.02 15.87 12.83
N ARG A 411 -13.09 14.55 12.62
CA ARG A 411 -11.95 13.64 12.65
C ARG A 411 -12.20 12.35 11.88
N VAL A 412 -11.13 11.59 11.67
CA VAL A 412 -11.15 10.22 11.16
C VAL A 412 -10.38 9.33 12.13
N ASP A 413 -11.05 8.30 12.65
CA ASP A 413 -10.38 7.26 13.43
C ASP A 413 -9.90 6.18 12.45
N ILE A 414 -8.62 5.80 12.53
CA ILE A 414 -8.00 4.83 11.62
C ILE A 414 -7.52 3.64 12.44
N ASP A 415 -8.03 2.46 12.11
CA ASP A 415 -7.58 1.18 12.65
C ASP A 415 -6.95 0.32 11.55
N THR A 416 -5.96 -0.49 11.91
CA THR A 416 -5.35 -1.48 11.03
C THR A 416 -5.80 -2.87 11.43
N LEU A 417 -6.51 -3.55 10.54
CA LEU A 417 -6.97 -4.92 10.75
C LEU A 417 -6.00 -5.91 10.11
N VAL A 418 -5.23 -6.60 10.94
CA VAL A 418 -4.28 -7.64 10.51
C VAL A 418 -5.01 -8.93 10.17
N LEU A 419 -4.77 -9.45 8.97
CA LEU A 419 -5.32 -10.69 8.46
C LEU A 419 -4.41 -11.87 8.80
N ARG A 420 -4.45 -12.30 10.06
CA ARG A 420 -3.63 -13.41 10.55
C ARG A 420 -4.15 -14.78 10.12
N ASN A 421 -5.45 -15.01 10.32
CA ASN A 421 -6.09 -16.29 10.08
C ASN A 421 -6.79 -16.30 8.71
N VAL A 422 -6.08 -16.73 7.66
CA VAL A 422 -6.66 -16.94 6.32
C VAL A 422 -6.96 -18.42 6.15
N PRO A 423 -8.24 -18.84 6.08
CA PRO A 423 -8.58 -20.21 5.75
C PRO A 423 -7.94 -20.63 4.43
N GLN A 424 -7.41 -21.86 4.38
CA GLN A 424 -6.79 -22.45 3.19
C GLN A 424 -5.50 -21.76 2.70
N PHE A 425 -4.86 -20.89 3.49
CA PHE A 425 -3.58 -20.29 3.10
C PHE A 425 -2.50 -21.33 2.75
N ASN A 426 -2.53 -22.50 3.40
CA ASN A 426 -1.61 -23.60 3.19
C ASN A 426 -2.12 -24.66 2.17
N HIS A 427 -3.25 -24.42 1.51
CA HIS A 427 -3.85 -25.35 0.54
C HIS A 427 -2.90 -25.70 -0.60
N LEU A 428 -2.01 -24.76 -0.95
CA LEU A 428 -1.08 -24.90 -2.06
C LEU A 428 0.26 -25.56 -1.67
N PHE A 429 0.53 -25.75 -0.37
CA PHE A 429 1.81 -26.26 0.11
C PHE A 429 2.17 -27.65 -0.43
N PRO A 430 1.24 -28.61 -0.60
CA PRO A 430 1.57 -29.89 -1.20
C PRO A 430 2.09 -29.79 -2.64
N PHE A 431 1.67 -28.78 -3.40
CA PHE A 431 2.19 -28.53 -4.75
C PHE A 431 3.58 -27.90 -4.70
N TYR A 432 3.78 -26.92 -3.81
CA TYR A 432 5.10 -26.31 -3.60
C TYR A 432 6.13 -27.32 -3.07
N GLN A 433 5.73 -28.26 -2.21
CA GLN A 433 6.64 -29.30 -1.73
C GLN A 433 7.23 -30.10 -2.90
N LYS A 434 6.42 -30.42 -3.91
CA LYS A 434 6.93 -31.09 -5.13
C LYS A 434 7.92 -30.24 -5.92
N GLU A 435 7.70 -28.92 -5.97
CA GLU A 435 8.67 -27.98 -6.56
C GLU A 435 9.99 -28.01 -5.79
N LEU A 436 9.94 -27.99 -4.46
CA LEU A 436 11.14 -28.02 -3.61
C LEU A 436 11.86 -29.36 -3.69
N ASP A 437 11.14 -30.48 -3.67
CA ASP A 437 11.71 -31.82 -3.82
C ASP A 437 12.47 -31.96 -5.15
N ARG A 438 11.97 -31.28 -6.19
CA ARG A 438 12.58 -31.27 -7.51
C ARG A 438 13.78 -30.34 -7.62
N THR A 439 13.69 -29.14 -7.06
CA THR A 439 14.65 -28.05 -7.28
C THR A 439 15.75 -27.99 -6.23
N GLY A 440 15.48 -28.49 -5.01
CA GLY A 440 16.39 -28.39 -3.88
C GLY A 440 16.56 -26.97 -3.33
N GLU A 441 15.67 -26.02 -3.68
CA GLU A 441 15.76 -24.63 -3.25
C GLU A 441 15.71 -24.51 -1.71
N PRO A 442 16.70 -23.87 -1.06
CA PRO A 442 16.80 -23.81 0.40
C PRO A 442 15.89 -22.71 0.98
N LEU A 443 14.57 -22.91 0.91
CA LEU A 443 13.58 -21.92 1.36
C LEU A 443 13.23 -22.02 2.87
N GLY A 444 14.01 -22.78 3.63
CA GLY A 444 13.83 -22.96 5.07
C GLY A 444 12.45 -23.54 5.42
N ASP A 445 11.83 -22.97 6.45
CA ASP A 445 10.60 -23.48 7.05
C ASP A 445 9.32 -22.79 6.53
N ILE A 446 9.38 -22.11 5.38
CA ILE A 446 8.22 -21.37 4.85
C ILE A 446 6.96 -22.24 4.70
N LEU A 447 7.09 -23.51 4.29
CA LEU A 447 5.96 -24.46 4.18
C LEU A 447 5.51 -25.06 5.52
N LYS A 448 6.16 -24.70 6.63
CA LYS A 448 5.78 -25.07 8.00
C LYS A 448 5.13 -23.90 8.76
N SER A 449 4.82 -22.81 8.06
CA SER A 449 4.20 -21.61 8.64
C SER A 449 2.88 -21.94 9.34
N ARG A 450 2.69 -21.35 10.53
CA ARG A 450 1.55 -21.63 11.42
C ARG A 450 0.25 -21.00 10.95
N ASP A 451 0.34 -19.79 10.43
CA ASP A 451 -0.76 -19.01 9.91
C ASP A 451 -0.27 -18.14 8.72
N TYR A 452 -1.16 -17.33 8.15
CA TYR A 452 -0.83 -16.53 6.96
C TYR A 452 0.15 -15.41 7.27
N TYR A 453 0.08 -14.84 8.46
CA TYR A 453 1.01 -13.83 8.93
C TYR A 453 2.43 -14.40 9.05
N ASP A 454 2.55 -15.58 9.66
CA ASP A 454 3.80 -16.34 9.79
C ASP A 454 4.38 -16.70 8.42
N PHE A 455 3.53 -17.04 7.43
CA PHE A 455 3.95 -17.29 6.05
C PHE A 455 4.58 -16.07 5.38
N LEU A 456 3.94 -14.90 5.51
CA LEU A 456 4.46 -13.66 4.96
C LEU A 456 5.68 -13.12 5.71
N HIS A 457 5.78 -13.38 7.02
CA HIS A 457 6.99 -13.08 7.79
C HIS A 457 8.18 -13.94 7.33
N HIS A 458 7.98 -15.24 7.08
CA HIS A 458 9.01 -16.09 6.47
C HIS A 458 9.38 -15.62 5.05
N HIS A 459 8.39 -15.20 4.25
CA HIS A 459 8.62 -14.61 2.93
C HIS A 459 9.49 -13.35 3.00
N LEU A 460 9.23 -12.43 3.94
CA LEU A 460 10.06 -11.25 4.16
C LEU A 460 11.50 -11.63 4.54
N ALA A 461 11.69 -12.60 5.43
CA ALA A 461 13.03 -13.07 5.81
C ALA A 461 13.80 -13.66 4.60
N LEU A 462 13.11 -14.35 3.69
CA LEU A 462 13.70 -14.81 2.44
C LEU A 462 14.03 -13.64 1.50
N LEU A 463 13.15 -12.65 1.39
CA LEU A 463 13.40 -11.44 0.60
C LEU A 463 14.64 -10.68 1.06
N VAL A 464 14.82 -10.52 2.37
CA VAL A 464 16.02 -9.91 2.95
C VAL A 464 17.26 -10.64 2.44
N ARG A 465 17.30 -11.96 2.57
CA ARG A 465 18.46 -12.79 2.23
C ARG A 465 18.73 -12.87 0.73
N GLN A 466 17.70 -13.15 -0.06
CA GLN A 466 17.83 -13.54 -1.46
C GLN A 466 17.70 -12.36 -2.42
N ARG A 467 17.06 -11.27 -2.00
CA ARG A 467 16.79 -10.12 -2.86
C ARG A 467 17.44 -8.85 -2.36
N PHE A 468 17.10 -8.37 -1.16
CA PHE A 468 17.54 -7.05 -0.71
C PHE A 468 19.06 -7.02 -0.49
N LEU A 469 19.62 -8.00 0.23
CA LEU A 469 21.08 -8.10 0.41
C LEU A 469 21.84 -8.27 -0.91
N VAL A 470 21.22 -8.83 -1.94
CA VAL A 470 21.86 -9.08 -3.24
C VAL A 470 21.75 -7.87 -4.17
N LYS A 471 20.62 -7.16 -4.16
CA LYS A 471 20.30 -6.12 -5.15
C LYS A 471 20.47 -4.69 -4.63
N ASP A 472 20.23 -4.46 -3.34
CA ASP A 472 20.09 -3.12 -2.78
C ASP A 472 21.24 -2.74 -1.84
N TRP A 473 21.90 -3.72 -1.21
CA TRP A 473 23.01 -3.45 -0.29
C TRP A 473 24.36 -3.26 -1.01
N PRO A 474 25.28 -2.43 -0.46
CA PRO A 474 26.64 -2.34 -0.98
C PRO A 474 27.34 -3.70 -1.04
N GLU A 475 28.03 -3.96 -2.14
CA GLU A 475 28.68 -5.25 -2.46
C GLU A 475 29.66 -5.70 -1.36
N ASP A 476 30.36 -4.76 -0.73
CA ASP A 476 31.33 -5.05 0.33
C ASP A 476 30.69 -5.22 1.73
N LEU A 477 29.47 -4.71 1.95
CA LEU A 477 28.74 -4.85 3.22
C LEU A 477 27.87 -6.10 3.26
N SER A 478 27.26 -6.49 2.14
CA SER A 478 26.32 -7.63 2.08
C SER A 478 26.90 -8.94 2.65
N PRO A 479 28.17 -9.34 2.37
CA PRO A 479 28.77 -10.52 3.00
C PRO A 479 28.93 -10.40 4.53
N LEU A 480 29.16 -9.19 5.04
CA LEU A 480 29.29 -8.93 6.48
C LEU A 480 27.97 -9.15 7.21
N ILE A 481 26.82 -8.84 6.59
CA ILE A 481 25.50 -9.07 7.20
C ILE A 481 25.28 -10.54 7.54
N ASN A 482 25.80 -11.44 6.71
CA ASN A 482 25.66 -12.89 6.91
C ASN A 482 26.64 -13.49 7.93
N THR A 483 27.64 -12.74 8.38
CA THR A 483 28.75 -13.27 9.20
C THR A 483 28.92 -12.57 10.54
N LEU A 484 28.57 -11.30 10.64
CA LEU A 484 28.71 -10.51 11.86
C LEU A 484 27.54 -10.73 12.83
N HIS A 485 27.81 -10.45 14.10
CA HIS A 485 26.82 -10.31 15.17
C HIS A 485 26.77 -8.85 15.64
N CYS A 486 25.73 -8.46 16.37
CA CYS A 486 25.59 -7.10 16.88
C CYS A 486 26.71 -6.75 17.89
N GLY A 487 27.30 -7.75 18.55
CA GLY A 487 28.51 -7.58 19.36
C GLY A 487 29.73 -7.15 18.54
N ASP A 488 29.84 -7.58 17.27
CA ASP A 488 30.89 -7.12 16.37
C ASP A 488 30.69 -5.65 16.00
N LEU A 489 29.45 -5.20 15.82
CA LEU A 489 29.14 -3.77 15.59
C LEU A 489 29.53 -2.92 16.81
N LEU A 490 29.24 -3.40 18.02
CA LEU A 490 29.72 -2.71 19.23
C LEU A 490 31.25 -2.63 19.28
N TRP A 491 31.95 -3.69 18.87
CA TRP A 491 33.41 -3.66 18.79
C TRP A 491 33.90 -2.68 17.72
N ILE A 492 33.28 -2.65 16.54
CA ILE A 492 33.60 -1.70 15.45
C ILE A 492 33.43 -0.25 15.94
N SER A 493 32.38 0.05 16.69
CA SER A 493 32.12 1.40 17.21
C SER A 493 33.19 1.88 18.20
N GLN A 494 33.94 0.97 18.80
CA GLN A 494 34.99 1.26 19.79
C GLN A 494 36.39 1.45 19.17
N GLN A 495 36.53 1.25 17.85
CA GLN A 495 37.82 1.40 17.18
C GLN A 495 38.15 2.87 16.91
N GLN A 496 39.37 3.28 17.25
CA GLN A 496 39.86 4.65 17.05
C GLN A 496 40.17 4.94 15.58
N GLU A 497 40.69 3.96 14.85
CA GLU A 497 41.06 4.09 13.44
C GLU A 497 39.91 3.63 12.52
N PRO A 498 39.65 4.31 11.39
CA PRO A 498 38.65 3.90 10.41
C PRO A 498 38.90 2.47 9.88
N LEU A 499 37.90 1.60 9.98
CA LEU A 499 37.97 0.23 9.47
C LEU A 499 37.31 0.11 8.10
N SER A 500 37.92 -0.70 7.22
CA SER A 500 37.27 -1.16 5.99
C SER A 500 36.81 -2.62 6.14
N ALA A 501 35.90 -3.07 5.27
CA ALA A 501 35.46 -4.47 5.25
C ALA A 501 36.63 -5.48 5.14
N LYS A 502 37.70 -5.11 4.42
CA LYS A 502 38.90 -5.95 4.21
C LYS A 502 39.85 -5.96 5.40
N ALA A 503 39.75 -4.97 6.29
CA ALA A 503 40.63 -4.82 7.46
C ALA A 503 39.99 -5.36 8.75
N LEU A 504 38.84 -6.04 8.65
CA LEU A 504 38.21 -6.66 9.81
C LEU A 504 39.06 -7.86 10.28
N PRO A 505 39.47 -7.90 11.57
CA PRO A 505 40.15 -9.05 12.12
C PRO A 505 39.18 -10.24 12.31
N ASP A 506 39.77 -11.40 12.59
CA ASP A 506 39.04 -12.63 12.86
C ASP A 506 38.07 -12.48 14.05
N ALA A 507 36.98 -13.24 14.02
CA ALA A 507 35.92 -13.16 15.03
C ALA A 507 36.42 -13.33 16.47
N ALA A 508 37.47 -14.15 16.68
CA ALA A 508 38.05 -14.37 18.01
C ALA A 508 38.76 -13.14 18.60
N GLU A 509 39.14 -12.17 17.78
CA GLU A 509 39.84 -10.95 18.19
C GLU A 509 38.88 -9.78 18.46
N ARG A 510 37.63 -9.87 17.98
CA ARG A 510 36.60 -8.83 18.14
C ARG A 510 35.92 -8.96 19.50
N LYS A 511 36.58 -8.42 20.53
CA LYS A 511 36.10 -8.45 21.93
C LYS A 511 35.63 -7.06 22.36
N PRO A 512 34.33 -6.74 22.24
CA PRO A 512 33.83 -5.42 22.64
C PRO A 512 33.90 -5.26 24.17
N ASN A 513 34.22 -4.05 24.62
CA ASN A 513 33.98 -3.66 26.01
C ASN A 513 32.46 -3.51 26.20
N THR A 514 31.87 -4.32 27.08
CA THR A 514 30.43 -4.26 27.37
C THR A 514 30.07 -2.94 28.03
N VAL A 515 29.01 -2.29 27.55
CA VAL A 515 28.41 -1.11 28.17
C VAL A 515 26.97 -1.42 28.60
N ALA A 516 26.38 -0.55 29.42
CA ALA A 516 25.03 -0.80 29.93
C ALA A 516 24.01 -0.98 28.77
N GLY A 517 23.23 -2.06 28.83
CA GLY A 517 22.21 -2.36 27.81
C GLY A 517 22.70 -3.11 26.57
N THR A 518 24.00 -3.47 26.51
CA THR A 518 24.56 -4.25 25.39
C THR A 518 24.77 -5.74 25.69
N ASP A 519 24.29 -6.22 26.84
CA ASP A 519 24.38 -7.63 27.23
C ASP A 519 23.66 -8.51 26.20
N GLY A 520 24.30 -9.59 25.72
CA GLY A 520 23.70 -10.52 24.75
C GLY A 520 23.74 -10.07 23.29
N LEU A 521 24.35 -8.91 22.96
CA LEU A 521 24.50 -8.49 21.56
C LEU A 521 25.29 -9.49 20.70
N GLN A 522 26.16 -10.29 21.32
CA GLN A 522 26.92 -11.32 20.60
C GLN A 522 26.03 -12.48 20.12
N ASP A 523 24.85 -12.68 20.73
CA ASP A 523 23.92 -13.76 20.37
C ASP A 523 22.95 -13.33 19.26
N ILE A 524 22.97 -12.06 18.86
CA ILE A 524 22.10 -11.51 17.81
C ILE A 524 22.91 -11.36 16.54
N SER A 525 22.66 -12.21 15.55
CA SER A 525 23.29 -12.07 14.24
C SER A 525 22.89 -10.74 13.58
N LEU A 526 23.79 -10.17 12.78
CA LEU A 526 23.51 -8.93 12.05
C LEU A 526 22.39 -9.13 11.04
N LEU A 527 22.27 -10.33 10.45
CA LEU A 527 21.12 -10.71 9.63
C LEU A 527 19.79 -10.64 10.38
N THR A 528 19.76 -10.98 11.68
CA THR A 528 18.56 -10.82 12.51
C THR A 528 18.22 -9.35 12.67
N LEU A 529 19.20 -8.49 12.99
CA LEU A 529 18.99 -7.04 13.07
C LEU A 529 18.48 -6.44 11.76
N VAL A 530 19.07 -6.83 10.63
CA VAL A 530 18.62 -6.37 9.32
C VAL A 530 17.22 -6.88 9.00
N THR A 531 16.88 -8.12 9.37
CA THR A 531 15.52 -8.65 9.18
C THR A 531 14.51 -7.87 10.03
N ASP A 532 14.81 -7.64 11.30
CA ASP A 532 13.98 -6.84 12.21
C ASP A 532 13.81 -5.40 11.70
N TRP A 533 14.86 -4.82 11.10
CA TRP A 533 14.78 -3.52 10.42
C TRP A 533 13.78 -3.54 9.26
N TYR A 534 13.82 -4.55 8.39
CA TYR A 534 12.83 -4.67 7.31
C TYR A 534 11.42 -4.96 7.83
N CYS A 535 11.27 -5.66 8.96
CA CYS A 535 9.97 -5.80 9.62
C CYS A 535 9.43 -4.44 10.06
N LEU A 536 10.26 -3.60 10.71
CA LEU A 536 9.87 -2.24 11.10
C LEU A 536 9.55 -1.36 9.90
N ARG A 537 10.38 -1.38 8.84
CA ARG A 537 10.12 -0.63 7.60
C ARG A 537 8.77 -1.00 6.98
N ASN A 538 8.44 -2.29 6.94
CA ASN A 538 7.22 -2.74 6.28
C ASN A 538 5.99 -2.70 7.17
N GLY A 539 6.17 -2.86 8.49
CA GLY A 539 5.08 -3.02 9.45
C GLY A 539 4.85 -1.84 10.37
N SER A 540 5.79 -0.89 10.47
CA SER A 540 5.84 0.16 11.50
C SER A 540 5.54 -0.48 12.88
N ASP A 541 4.59 0.06 13.62
CA ASP A 541 4.20 -0.42 14.96
C ASP A 541 3.62 -1.86 15.01
N LEU A 542 3.19 -2.46 13.89
CA LEU A 542 2.80 -3.87 13.85
C LEU A 542 3.99 -4.83 14.02
N ALA A 543 5.22 -4.40 13.70
CA ALA A 543 6.41 -5.23 13.80
C ALA A 543 6.84 -5.48 15.25
N TRP A 544 6.36 -4.68 16.22
CA TRP A 544 6.68 -4.84 17.63
C TRP A 544 6.21 -6.19 18.21
N GLN A 545 5.26 -6.86 17.58
CA GLN A 545 4.84 -8.21 18.00
C GLN A 545 5.90 -9.28 17.65
N ASP A 546 6.75 -9.03 16.65
CA ASP A 546 7.76 -9.96 16.16
C ASP A 546 9.17 -9.66 16.70
N ILE A 547 9.39 -8.45 17.22
CA ILE A 547 10.67 -8.00 17.77
C ILE A 547 10.59 -7.92 19.29
N PRO A 548 11.30 -8.77 20.05
CA PRO A 548 11.26 -8.73 21.51
C PRO A 548 11.68 -7.37 22.06
N ALA A 549 10.95 -6.83 23.04
CA ALA A 549 11.25 -5.53 23.64
C ALA A 549 12.68 -5.41 24.21
N ALA A 550 13.25 -6.52 24.69
CA ALA A 550 14.66 -6.57 25.12
C ALA A 550 15.63 -6.30 23.95
N ARG A 551 15.31 -6.82 22.75
CA ARG A 551 16.09 -6.63 21.53
C ARG A 551 16.07 -5.19 21.04
N VAL A 552 14.93 -4.52 21.13
CA VAL A 552 14.81 -3.09 20.83
C VAL A 552 15.68 -2.24 21.77
N LYS A 553 15.72 -2.57 23.07
CA LYS A 553 16.62 -1.90 24.02
C LYS A 553 18.09 -2.09 23.65
N GLN A 554 18.47 -3.31 23.25
CA GLN A 554 19.81 -3.63 22.77
C GLN A 554 20.16 -2.84 21.50
N TYR A 555 19.24 -2.68 20.55
CA TYR A 555 19.44 -1.84 19.36
C TYR A 555 19.64 -0.36 19.69
N ARG A 556 18.85 0.18 20.63
CA ARG A 556 19.03 1.56 21.10
C ARG A 556 20.37 1.76 21.80
N ALA A 557 20.82 0.79 22.59
CA ALA A 557 22.15 0.82 23.22
C ALA A 557 23.27 0.76 22.18
N LEU A 558 23.12 -0.08 21.15
CA LEU A 558 24.07 -0.16 20.05
C LEU A 558 24.14 1.14 19.26
N LEU A 559 22.99 1.75 18.93
CA LEU A 559 22.93 3.07 18.29
C LEU A 559 23.67 4.14 19.10
N ALA A 560 23.47 4.16 20.42
CA ALA A 560 24.15 5.11 21.29
C ALA A 560 25.69 4.94 21.28
N ALA A 561 26.18 3.72 21.03
CA ALA A 561 27.61 3.45 20.90
C ALA A 561 28.24 4.02 19.61
N TYR A 562 27.43 4.40 18.62
CA TYR A 562 27.85 5.01 17.35
C TYR A 562 27.74 6.56 17.35
N THR A 563 27.75 7.19 18.53
CA THR A 563 27.70 8.66 18.68
C THR A 563 28.86 9.34 17.92
N PRO A 564 28.66 10.52 17.30
CA PRO A 564 29.67 11.10 16.40
C PRO A 564 30.95 11.49 17.15
N THR A 565 31.99 10.68 17.02
CA THR A 565 33.35 11.04 17.42
C THR A 565 34.17 11.25 16.14
N ALA A 566 34.35 12.53 15.77
CA ALA A 566 35.07 13.00 14.58
C ALA A 566 34.44 12.69 13.20
N THR A 567 34.93 13.38 12.18
CA THR A 567 34.62 13.15 10.76
C THR A 567 35.21 11.82 10.31
N LEU A 568 34.45 10.73 10.48
CA LEU A 568 34.78 9.41 9.94
C LEU A 568 34.68 9.43 8.40
N PRO A 569 35.60 8.75 7.68
CA PRO A 569 35.48 8.55 6.24
C PRO A 569 34.16 7.84 5.88
N PRO A 570 33.43 8.27 4.83
CA PRO A 570 32.14 7.67 4.45
C PRO A 570 32.21 6.17 4.08
N ASP A 571 33.38 5.66 3.72
CA ASP A 571 33.64 4.27 3.38
C ASP A 571 34.01 3.40 4.61
N SER A 572 34.26 4.02 5.76
CA SER A 572 34.54 3.29 7.00
C SER A 572 33.31 2.51 7.47
N LEU A 573 33.54 1.34 8.08
CA LEU A 573 32.48 0.52 8.66
C LEU A 573 31.78 1.23 9.81
N GLN A 574 32.52 2.00 10.61
CA GLN A 574 31.96 2.83 11.67
C GLN A 574 30.90 3.79 11.10
N TYR A 575 31.24 4.51 10.03
CA TYR A 575 30.32 5.44 9.40
C TYR A 575 29.08 4.72 8.83
N ARG A 576 29.27 3.67 8.03
CA ARG A 576 28.19 2.99 7.32
C ARG A 576 27.25 2.22 8.25
N PHE A 577 27.76 1.55 9.28
CA PHE A 577 26.91 0.91 10.29
C PHE A 577 26.26 1.94 11.22
N GLY A 578 26.92 3.05 11.53
CA GLY A 578 26.29 4.16 12.25
C GLY A 578 25.11 4.74 11.47
N LEU A 579 25.27 4.91 10.16
CA LEU A 579 24.22 5.35 9.25
C LEU A 579 23.05 4.35 9.20
N MET A 580 23.34 3.06 9.07
CA MET A 580 22.34 1.98 9.14
C MET A 580 21.55 2.02 10.46
N LEU A 581 22.23 2.18 11.59
CA LEU A 581 21.57 2.25 12.91
C LEU A 581 20.75 3.54 13.05
N LYS A 582 21.20 4.66 12.48
CA LYS A 582 20.44 5.92 12.43
C LYS A 582 19.16 5.76 11.61
N ILE A 583 19.22 5.08 10.46
CA ILE A 583 18.06 4.75 9.64
C ILE A 583 17.09 3.87 10.45
N LEU A 584 17.58 2.80 11.08
CA LEU A 584 16.78 1.95 11.98
C LEU A 584 16.11 2.79 13.09
N ALA A 585 16.81 3.78 13.63
CA ALA A 585 16.26 4.66 14.66
C ALA A 585 15.06 5.50 14.15
N GLY A 586 15.03 5.86 12.86
CA GLY A 586 13.87 6.49 12.23
C GLY A 586 12.63 5.62 12.39
N TYR A 587 12.70 4.38 11.88
CA TYR A 587 11.61 3.41 11.96
C TYR A 587 11.22 3.00 13.39
N ILE A 588 12.16 3.03 14.35
CA ILE A 588 11.85 2.76 15.77
C ILE A 588 11.02 3.88 16.41
N ASN A 589 11.14 5.12 15.91
CA ASN A 589 10.49 6.31 16.47
C ASN A 589 9.47 6.93 15.50
N ASP A 590 8.99 6.13 14.57
CA ASP A 590 8.01 6.49 13.55
C ASP A 590 6.63 6.84 14.17
N GLU A 591 5.81 7.53 13.38
CA GLU A 591 4.42 7.88 13.71
C GLU A 591 3.56 6.61 13.85
N PRO A 592 2.46 6.64 14.61
CA PRO A 592 1.61 5.46 14.77
C PRO A 592 0.94 5.08 13.45
N ALA A 593 0.90 3.77 13.17
CA ALA A 593 0.29 3.22 11.97
C ALA A 593 -0.84 2.22 12.28
N THR A 594 -0.90 1.63 13.47
CA THR A 594 -1.91 0.62 13.83
C THR A 594 -3.24 1.24 14.21
N ARG A 595 -3.25 2.18 15.16
CA ARG A 595 -4.46 2.86 15.63
C ARG A 595 -4.16 4.30 15.97
N PHE A 596 -4.83 5.22 15.28
CA PHE A 596 -4.63 6.65 15.47
C PHE A 596 -5.82 7.45 14.98
N VAL A 597 -5.85 8.74 15.34
CA VAL A 597 -6.94 9.65 14.99
C VAL A 597 -6.35 10.89 14.32
N VAL A 598 -6.94 11.31 13.21
CA VAL A 598 -6.54 12.52 12.48
C VAL A 598 -7.70 13.51 12.46
N ASP A 599 -7.47 14.76 12.87
CA ASP A 599 -8.47 15.82 12.77
C ASP A 599 -8.64 16.32 11.31
N MET A 600 -9.66 17.14 11.05
CA MET A 600 -9.86 17.74 9.70
C MET A 600 -8.75 18.72 9.27
N GLN A 601 -7.78 19.03 10.13
CA GLN A 601 -6.60 19.85 9.84
C GLN A 601 -5.35 19.00 9.57
N GLY A 602 -5.43 17.67 9.70
CA GLY A 602 -4.32 16.74 9.49
C GLY A 602 -3.45 16.51 10.73
N ASN A 603 -3.90 16.90 11.94
CA ASN A 603 -3.15 16.67 13.17
C ASN A 603 -3.57 15.36 13.86
N PHE A 604 -2.62 14.69 14.50
CA PHE A 604 -2.93 13.58 15.39
C PHE A 604 -3.67 14.10 16.62
N ILE A 605 -4.87 13.58 16.85
CA ILE A 605 -5.57 13.76 18.12
C ILE A 605 -5.14 12.58 19.00
N THR A 606 -4.54 12.90 20.14
CA THR A 606 -4.06 12.00 21.21
C THR A 606 -4.60 10.56 21.12
N VAL A 607 -3.71 9.60 20.88
CA VAL A 607 -4.00 8.15 20.91
C VAL A 607 -4.01 7.64 22.35
#